data_AF-A0A656A3G9-F1
#
_entry.id   AF-A0A656A3G9-F1
#
_cell.length_a   1.000
_cell.length_b   1.000
_cell.length_c   1.000
_cell.angle_alpha   90.00
_cell.angle_beta   90.00
_cell.angle_gamma   90.00
#
_symmetry.space_group_name_H-M   'P 1'
#
loop_
_entity.id
_entity.type
_entity.pdbx_description
1 polymer ?
#
loop_
_entity_poly.entity_id
_entity_poly.type
_entity_poly.pdbx_seq_one_letter_code
_entity_poly.pdbx_strand_id
1 'polypeptide(L)'
;MDFEGFWPQSGELILGRENFVAINAHYPANGHWLFNIHSVVCEGDSVVTDVSITDGVQKARAITFHTVENGLITKQKEFWPDEMPPQAWRAQWVKIVSNQPRT
;
A
#
# COMPACT_ATOMS: atom_id res chain seq x y z
N MET A 1 1.30 21.23 9.58
CA MET A 1 1.96 19.93 9.37
C MET A 1 1.89 19.62 7.89
N ASP A 2 3.00 19.26 7.27
CA ASP A 2 3.14 19.18 5.81
C ASP A 2 2.94 17.76 5.25
N PHE A 3 2.93 16.74 6.11
CA PHE A 3 2.58 15.36 5.82
C PHE A 3 2.27 14.58 7.11
N GLU A 4 1.33 13.62 7.04
CA GLU A 4 1.06 12.60 8.07
C GLU A 4 0.86 11.23 7.40
N GLY A 5 1.64 10.23 7.76
CA GLY A 5 1.52 8.85 7.24
C GLY A 5 1.23 7.88 8.38
N PHE A 6 0.12 7.14 8.30
CA PHE A 6 -0.24 6.16 9.32
C PHE A 6 -0.21 4.74 8.75
N TRP A 7 0.48 3.84 9.46
CA TRP A 7 0.57 2.41 9.16
C TRP A 7 -0.20 1.61 10.22
N PRO A 8 -1.48 1.28 9.97
CA PRO A 8 -2.35 0.71 11.00
C PRO A 8 -1.90 -0.68 11.47
N GLN A 9 -1.23 -1.46 10.61
CA GLN A 9 -0.81 -2.82 10.93
C GLN A 9 0.31 -2.88 11.97
N SER A 10 1.22 -1.89 11.98
CA SER A 10 2.28 -1.77 12.97
C SER A 10 1.97 -0.75 14.07
N GLY A 11 0.97 0.12 13.86
CA GLY A 11 0.64 1.20 14.79
C GLY A 11 1.59 2.40 14.70
N GLU A 12 2.34 2.53 13.60
CA GLU A 12 3.33 3.58 13.41
C GLU A 12 2.75 4.82 12.74
N LEU A 13 3.15 6.00 13.22
CA LEU A 13 2.76 7.30 12.69
C LEU A 13 4.01 8.09 12.26
N ILE A 14 4.07 8.43 10.98
CA ILE A 14 5.11 9.22 10.34
C ILE A 14 4.63 10.67 10.29
N LEU A 15 5.37 11.58 10.90
CA LEU A 15 5.05 13.01 10.89
C LEU A 15 6.10 13.78 10.09
N GLY A 16 5.63 14.54 9.10
CA GLY A 16 6.46 15.41 8.26
C GLY A 16 7.06 14.73 7.03
N ARG A 17 7.22 15.50 5.95
CA ARG A 17 7.69 14.95 4.65
C ARG A 17 9.10 14.39 4.72
N GLU A 18 9.97 14.99 5.54
CA GLU A 18 11.37 14.58 5.66
C GLU A 18 11.47 13.16 6.22
N ASN A 19 10.66 12.83 7.23
CA ASN A 19 10.62 11.50 7.81
C ASN A 19 10.06 10.47 6.82
N PHE A 20 9.02 10.80 6.06
CA PHE A 20 8.48 9.92 5.02
C PHE A 20 9.51 9.62 3.92
N VAL A 21 10.23 10.64 3.46
CA VAL A 21 11.30 10.49 2.47
C VAL A 21 12.45 9.65 3.06
N ALA A 22 12.86 9.93 4.30
CA ALA A 22 13.95 9.21 4.94
C ALA A 22 13.64 7.72 5.10
N ILE A 23 12.42 7.36 5.51
CA ILE A 23 11.98 5.96 5.66
C ILE A 23 12.07 5.23 4.31
N ASN A 24 11.54 5.82 3.24
CA ASN A 24 11.59 5.20 1.91
C ASN A 24 13.02 5.09 1.38
N ALA A 25 13.88 6.09 1.65
CA ALA A 25 15.28 6.08 1.23
C ALA A 25 16.15 5.06 1.98
N HIS A 26 15.83 4.77 3.25
CA HIS A 26 16.56 3.82 4.08
C HIS A 26 15.96 2.40 4.04
N TYR A 27 14.87 2.18 3.30
CA TYR A 27 14.28 0.86 3.21
C TYR A 27 15.33 -0.15 2.69
N PRO A 28 15.54 -1.29 3.37
CA PRO A 28 16.56 -2.26 3.03
C PRO A 28 16.15 -3.13 1.83
N ALA A 29 15.96 -2.51 0.66
CA ALA A 29 15.57 -3.19 -0.57
C ALA A 29 16.71 -4.04 -1.11
N ASN A 30 16.38 -5.22 -1.64
CA ASN A 30 17.31 -6.13 -2.31
C ASN A 30 17.68 -5.67 -3.72
N GLY A 31 16.89 -4.77 -4.31
CA GLY A 31 17.04 -4.27 -5.65
C GLY A 31 16.19 -3.01 -5.89
N HIS A 32 15.98 -2.69 -7.17
CA HIS A 32 15.09 -1.58 -7.51
C HIS A 32 13.64 -1.94 -7.19
N TRP A 33 12.95 -1.02 -6.53
CA TRP A 33 11.51 -1.12 -6.38
C TRP A 33 10.81 -1.02 -7.73
N LEU A 34 9.91 -1.96 -7.97
CA LEU A 34 9.00 -2.00 -9.11
C LEU A 34 7.57 -1.96 -8.57
N PHE A 35 6.77 -1.11 -9.21
CA PHE A 35 5.39 -0.87 -8.82
C PHE A 35 4.47 -1.16 -9.99
N ASN A 36 3.38 -1.88 -9.74
CA ASN A 36 2.30 -2.07 -10.70
C ASN A 36 1.00 -1.54 -10.13
N ILE A 37 0.46 -0.48 -10.73
CA ILE A 37 -0.80 0.15 -10.32
C ILE A 37 -1.96 -0.68 -10.86
N HIS A 38 -2.83 -1.15 -9.97
CA HIS A 38 -4.04 -1.89 -10.32
C HIS A 38 -5.26 -0.99 -10.43
N SER A 39 -5.39 -0.04 -9.50
CA SER A 39 -6.48 0.94 -9.54
C SER A 39 -6.09 2.24 -8.84
N VAL A 40 -6.74 3.32 -9.29
CA VAL A 40 -6.74 4.63 -8.66
C VAL A 40 -8.19 5.11 -8.66
N VAL A 41 -8.73 5.39 -7.48
CA VAL A 41 -10.10 5.90 -7.29
C VAL A 41 -10.02 7.25 -6.61
N CYS A 42 -10.70 8.25 -7.16
CA CYS A 42 -10.66 9.62 -6.66
C CYS A 42 -12.07 10.12 -6.34
N GLU A 43 -12.23 10.78 -5.20
CA GLU A 43 -13.44 11.50 -4.80
C GLU A 43 -13.06 12.75 -4.01
N GLY A 44 -13.29 13.94 -4.57
CA GLY A 44 -12.89 15.20 -3.93
C GLY A 44 -11.39 15.29 -3.70
N ASP A 45 -10.99 15.48 -2.45
CA ASP A 45 -9.59 15.50 -1.99
C ASP A 45 -9.05 14.10 -1.67
N SER A 46 -9.88 13.07 -1.74
CA SER A 46 -9.56 11.72 -1.32
C SER A 46 -9.19 10.85 -2.51
N VAL A 47 -8.07 10.12 -2.39
CA VAL A 47 -7.60 9.19 -3.42
C VAL A 47 -7.32 7.85 -2.77
N VAL A 48 -7.68 6.74 -3.43
CA VAL A 48 -7.29 5.39 -3.03
C VAL A 48 -6.50 4.76 -4.14
N THR A 49 -5.32 4.24 -3.82
CA THR A 49 -4.47 3.50 -4.76
C THR A 49 -4.31 2.06 -4.32
N ASP A 50 -4.31 1.17 -5.30
CA ASP A 50 -4.06 -0.25 -5.13
C ASP A 50 -2.85 -0.65 -6.00
N VAL A 51 -1.77 -1.05 -5.36
CA VAL A 51 -0.46 -1.21 -6.01
C VAL A 51 0.23 -2.50 -5.55
N SER A 52 0.69 -3.32 -6.50
CA SER A 52 1.66 -4.39 -6.18
C SER A 52 3.08 -3.86 -6.27
N ILE A 53 3.93 -4.34 -5.37
CA ILE A 53 5.25 -3.80 -5.08
C ILE A 53 6.25 -4.96 -4.95
N THR A 54 7.40 -4.84 -5.59
CA THR A 54 8.50 -5.80 -5.47
C THR A 54 9.87 -5.14 -5.60
N ASP A 55 10.87 -5.66 -4.89
CA ASP A 55 12.29 -5.32 -5.07
C ASP A 55 13.06 -6.47 -5.77
N GLY A 56 12.34 -7.43 -6.35
CA GLY A 56 12.86 -8.69 -6.88
C GLY A 56 12.78 -9.87 -5.90
N VAL A 57 12.69 -9.60 -4.58
CA VAL A 57 12.56 -10.61 -3.53
C VAL A 57 11.22 -10.46 -2.80
N GLN A 58 10.94 -9.26 -2.29
CA GLN A 58 9.66 -8.91 -1.69
C GLN A 58 8.54 -8.94 -2.73
N LYS A 59 7.38 -9.46 -2.34
CA LYS A 59 6.12 -9.33 -3.09
C LYS A 59 5.08 -8.82 -2.11
N ALA A 60 4.63 -7.60 -2.31
CA ALA A 60 3.70 -6.95 -1.42
C ALA A 60 2.61 -6.22 -2.20
N ARG A 61 1.48 -6.00 -1.53
CA ARG A 61 0.43 -5.09 -1.98
C ARG A 61 0.34 -3.94 -1.02
N ALA A 62 0.15 -2.73 -1.53
CA ALA A 62 -0.22 -1.58 -0.73
C ALA A 62 -1.59 -1.06 -1.17
N ILE A 63 -2.48 -0.90 -0.20
CA ILE A 63 -3.71 -0.12 -0.35
C ILE A 63 -3.51 1.17 0.44
N THR A 64 -3.39 2.29 -0.27
CA THR A 64 -3.13 3.59 0.34
C THR A 64 -4.29 4.53 0.12
N PHE A 65 -4.81 5.07 1.22
CA PHE A 65 -5.75 6.19 1.23
C PHE A 65 -4.95 7.47 1.37
N HIS A 66 -5.07 8.38 0.40
CA HIS A 66 -4.39 9.66 0.36
C HIS A 66 -5.41 10.79 0.56
N THR A 67 -4.99 11.85 1.23
CA THR A 67 -5.66 13.16 1.19
C THR A 67 -4.77 14.13 0.42
N VAL A 68 -5.34 14.81 -0.58
CA VAL A 68 -4.66 15.77 -1.44
C VAL A 68 -5.23 17.17 -1.22
N GLU A 69 -4.41 18.07 -0.70
CA GLU A 69 -4.77 19.47 -0.45
C GLU A 69 -3.78 20.37 -1.17
N ASN A 70 -4.29 21.41 -1.85
CA ASN A 70 -3.45 22.37 -2.60
C ASN A 70 -2.45 21.70 -3.58
N GLY A 71 -2.87 20.58 -4.19
CA GLY A 71 -2.04 19.83 -5.13
C GLY A 71 -0.93 18.97 -4.49
N LEU A 72 -0.94 18.78 -3.18
CA LEU A 72 0.05 17.99 -2.44
C LEU A 72 -0.63 16.90 -1.63
N ILE A 73 0.02 15.73 -1.51
CA ILE A 73 -0.41 14.70 -0.56
C ILE A 73 -0.08 15.18 0.86
N THR A 74 -1.11 15.39 1.68
CA THR A 74 -0.96 15.85 3.07
C THR A 74 -1.17 14.75 4.08
N LYS A 75 -1.91 13.68 3.72
CA LYS A 75 -2.10 12.51 4.58
C LYS A 75 -2.05 11.22 3.79
N GLN A 76 -1.55 10.17 4.42
CA GLN A 76 -1.63 8.79 3.94
C GLN A 76 -2.03 7.84 5.07
N LYS A 77 -2.88 6.86 4.76
CA LYS A 77 -3.09 5.68 5.57
C LYS A 77 -2.83 4.46 4.68
N GLU A 78 -1.80 3.69 5.01
CA GLU A 78 -1.33 2.59 4.17
C GLU A 78 -1.56 1.24 4.83
N PHE A 79 -2.16 0.32 4.07
CA PHE A 79 -2.30 -1.08 4.45
C PHE A 79 -1.44 -1.94 3.53
N TRP A 80 -0.65 -2.81 4.15
CA TRP A 80 0.26 -3.77 3.53
C TRP A 80 -0.21 -5.20 3.86
N PRO A 81 -1.34 -5.67 3.31
CA PRO A 81 -1.93 -6.94 3.69
C PRO A 81 -1.02 -8.12 3.35
N ASP A 82 -0.89 -9.05 4.31
CA ASP A 82 -0.25 -10.34 4.08
C ASP A 82 -1.10 -11.24 3.19
N GLU A 83 -0.45 -12.13 2.43
CA GLU A 83 -1.16 -13.16 1.69
C GLU A 83 -1.83 -14.14 2.67
N MET A 84 -3.15 -14.33 2.52
CA MET A 84 -3.90 -15.30 3.31
C MET A 84 -4.25 -16.52 2.45
N PRO A 85 -4.02 -17.76 2.94
CA PRO A 85 -4.41 -18.96 2.20
C PRO A 85 -5.94 -19.11 2.11
N PRO A 86 -6.45 -19.69 1.01
CA PRO A 86 -7.85 -20.10 0.93
C PRO A 86 -8.22 -21.04 2.07
N GLN A 87 -9.40 -20.83 2.65
CA GLN A 87 -9.86 -21.58 3.82
C GLN A 87 -10.77 -22.74 3.37
N ALA A 88 -10.46 -23.96 3.81
CA ALA A 88 -11.14 -25.17 3.36
C ALA A 88 -12.66 -25.17 3.62
N TRP A 89 -13.10 -24.65 4.77
CA TRP A 89 -14.51 -24.67 5.18
C TRP A 89 -15.43 -23.85 4.25
N ARG A 90 -14.88 -22.87 3.51
CA ARG A 90 -15.62 -22.04 2.56
C ARG A 90 -15.37 -22.39 1.09
N ALA A 91 -14.62 -23.46 0.81
CA ALA A 91 -14.26 -23.86 -0.55
C ALA A 91 -15.47 -24.15 -1.44
N GLN A 92 -16.57 -24.64 -0.86
CA GLN A 92 -17.81 -24.92 -1.59
C GLN A 92 -18.54 -23.66 -2.11
N TRP A 93 -18.19 -22.47 -1.62
CA TRP A 93 -18.83 -21.21 -2.01
C TRP A 93 -17.91 -20.27 -2.81
N VAL A 94 -16.65 -20.62 -3.00
CA VAL A 94 -15.67 -19.75 -3.69
C VAL A 94 -14.98 -20.48 -4.83
N LYS A 95 -14.66 -19.73 -5.90
CA LYS A 95 -13.78 -20.20 -6.96
C LYS A 95 -12.40 -19.57 -6.77
N ILE A 96 -11.36 -20.40 -6.76
CA ILE A 96 -9.98 -19.90 -6.78
C ILE A 96 -9.68 -19.35 -8.17
N VAL A 97 -9.20 -18.11 -8.22
CA VAL A 97 -8.81 -17.42 -9.46
C VAL A 97 -7.29 -17.30 -9.48
N SER A 98 -6.62 -17.83 -10.51
CA SER A 98 -5.15 -17.91 -10.58
C SER A 98 -4.48 -16.70 -11.24
N ASN A 99 -5.23 -15.89 -12.01
CA ASN A 99 -4.68 -14.82 -12.84
C ASN A 99 -4.93 -13.41 -12.26
N GLN A 100 -5.25 -13.32 -10.98
CA GLN A 100 -5.41 -12.05 -10.28
C GLN A 100 -4.27 -11.92 -9.27
N PRO A 101 -3.55 -10.78 -9.23
CA PRO A 101 -2.57 -10.52 -8.18
C PRO A 101 -3.29 -10.65 -6.82
N ARG A 102 -2.77 -11.49 -5.93
CA ARG A 102 -3.33 -11.71 -4.58
C ARG A 102 -2.66 -10.77 -3.56
N THR A 103 -1.39 -10.51 -3.79
CA THR A 103 -0.56 -9.47 -3.20
C THR A 103 0.31 -8.87 -4.31
#